data_AF-A0A1I8IGI1-F1
#
_entry.id   AF-A0A1I8IGI1-F1
#
_cell.length_a   1.000
_cell.length_b   1.000
_cell.length_c   1.000
_cell.angle_alpha   90.00
_cell.angle_beta   90.00
_cell.angle_gamma   90.00
#
_symmetry.space_group_name_H-M   'P 1'
#
loop_
_entity.id
_entity.type
_entity.pdbx_description
1 polymer ?
#
loop_
_entity_poly.entity_id
_entity_poly.type
_entity_poly.pdbx_seq_one_letter_code
_entity_poly.pdbx_strand_id
1 'polypeptide(L)'
;PELARSRELLAVHPTVYLSFGYQAKSNSGQERSRFEDNNELKYSLRSLTKFAPWIRKVYLVTNGQVPNWLNLTNPRLTLITHEEIFPNKSHLPTFNAPAIETHLHRIPGLSDHFLYFNDDVFLTKPVHPHDFYCPASGYRIYQSWEVPNCAAGCPHAWVADR
;
A
#
# COMPACT_ATOMS: atom_id res chain seq x y z
N PRO A 1 -23.09 -13.08 -5.34
CA PRO A 1 -23.17 -13.99 -4.17
C PRO A 1 -21.80 -14.45 -3.65
N GLU A 2 -20.82 -14.65 -4.56
CA GLU A 2 -19.48 -15.15 -4.24
C GLU A 2 -18.46 -14.03 -3.89
N LEU A 3 -18.46 -12.91 -4.62
CA LEU A 3 -17.64 -11.73 -4.28
C LEU A 3 -18.01 -11.00 -2.97
N ALA A 4 -19.18 -11.29 -2.40
CA ALA A 4 -19.50 -10.81 -1.05
C ALA A 4 -18.64 -11.51 0.02
N ARG A 5 -18.10 -12.69 -0.29
CA ARG A 5 -17.22 -13.46 0.60
C ARG A 5 -15.73 -13.11 0.40
N SER A 6 -15.33 -12.69 -0.81
CA SER A 6 -13.94 -12.34 -1.17
C SER A 6 -13.59 -10.87 -0.91
N ARG A 7 -13.78 -10.38 0.32
CA ARG A 7 -13.56 -8.96 0.69
C ARG A 7 -12.35 -8.78 1.59
N GLU A 8 -11.18 -9.10 1.03
CA GLU A 8 -9.90 -8.95 1.70
C GLU A 8 -9.09 -7.84 1.02
N LEU A 9 -8.35 -7.09 1.82
CA LEU A 9 -7.44 -6.05 1.36
C LEU A 9 -6.02 -6.47 1.68
N LEU A 10 -5.14 -6.17 0.75
CA LEU A 10 -3.72 -6.26 0.89
C LEU A 10 -3.14 -4.85 0.89
N ALA A 11 -2.60 -4.44 2.02
CA ALA A 11 -1.79 -3.24 2.14
C ALA A 11 -0.33 -3.67 2.04
N VAL A 12 0.34 -3.31 0.96
CA VAL A 12 1.76 -3.59 0.77
C VAL A 12 2.50 -2.33 1.15
N HIS A 13 3.51 -2.48 2.01
CA HIS A 13 4.40 -1.41 2.36
C HIS A 13 5.79 -1.74 1.82
N PRO A 14 6.11 -1.37 0.57
CA PRO A 14 7.44 -1.57 0.02
C PRO A 14 8.49 -0.66 0.68
N THR A 15 8.08 0.28 1.53
CA THR A 15 9.01 1.23 2.14
C THR A 15 9.71 0.64 3.37
N VAL A 16 11.03 0.59 3.24
CA VAL A 16 12.03 0.28 4.25
C VAL A 16 11.74 1.07 5.55
N TYR A 17 11.23 0.41 6.59
CA TYR A 17 11.43 0.93 7.95
C TYR A 17 12.90 0.69 8.33
N LEU A 18 13.77 1.66 8.03
CA LEU A 18 15.08 1.80 8.68
C LEU A 18 14.94 2.70 9.92
N SER A 19 13.98 2.43 10.80
CA SER A 19 13.89 3.13 12.09
C SER A 19 14.25 2.28 13.31
N PHE A 20 14.80 1.07 13.09
CA PHE A 20 15.51 0.34 14.13
C PHE A 20 16.81 -0.26 13.58
N GLY A 21 17.89 0.53 13.62
CA GLY A 21 19.24 -0.02 13.77
C GLY A 21 20.26 0.13 12.64
N TYR A 22 19.94 0.64 11.45
CA TYR A 22 20.98 0.94 10.46
C TYR A 22 21.39 2.41 10.53
N GLN A 23 22.43 2.68 11.31
CA GLN A 23 23.20 3.93 11.21
C GLN A 23 23.97 3.91 9.88
N ALA A 24 23.30 4.30 8.79
CA ALA A 24 24.03 4.73 7.61
C ALA A 24 24.74 6.05 7.99
N LYS A 25 26.04 5.96 8.32
CA LYS A 25 26.93 7.13 8.29
C LYS A 25 26.96 7.64 6.85
N SER A 26 26.11 8.60 6.53
CA SER A 26 26.07 9.22 5.22
C SER A 26 25.90 10.73 5.39
N ASN A 27 26.81 11.47 4.76
CA ASN A 27 27.09 12.88 5.00
C ASN A 27 26.43 13.78 3.92
N SER A 28 25.30 13.37 3.36
CA SER A 28 24.57 14.14 2.33
C SER A 28 23.10 14.34 2.70
N GLY A 29 22.60 15.57 2.57
CA GLY A 29 21.23 15.95 2.93
C GLY A 29 20.11 15.29 2.11
N GLN A 30 20.45 14.70 0.95
CA GLN A 30 19.50 14.00 0.07
C GLN A 30 19.07 12.62 0.61
N GLU A 31 19.91 11.94 1.40
CA GLU A 31 19.55 10.62 1.92
C GLU A 31 18.63 10.70 3.14
N ARG A 32 18.72 11.78 3.95
CA ARG A 32 17.85 11.96 5.13
C ARG A 32 16.36 12.00 4.78
N SER A 33 15.99 12.68 3.69
CA SER A 33 14.60 12.82 3.24
C SER A 33 13.93 11.48 2.86
N ARG A 34 14.70 10.50 2.37
CA ARG A 34 14.15 9.16 2.05
C ARG A 34 13.84 8.31 3.29
N PHE A 35 14.31 8.72 4.47
CA PHE A 35 14.12 7.99 5.72
C PHE A 35 13.21 8.75 6.71
N GLU A 36 12.60 9.86 6.29
CA GLU A 36 11.61 10.58 7.09
C GLU A 36 10.26 9.83 7.02
N ASP A 37 9.79 9.36 8.18
CA ASP A 37 8.47 8.74 8.32
C ASP A 37 7.40 9.83 8.45
N ASN A 38 6.70 10.11 7.36
CA ASN A 38 5.57 11.05 7.32
C ASN A 38 4.27 10.47 7.88
N ASN A 39 4.33 9.28 8.50
CA ASN A 39 3.17 8.51 8.98
C ASN A 39 2.21 8.11 7.84
N GLU A 40 2.68 8.00 6.60
CA GLU A 40 1.89 7.69 5.42
C GLU A 40 1.11 6.38 5.60
N LEU A 41 1.78 5.29 5.95
CA LEU A 41 1.13 4.00 6.24
C LEU A 41 0.03 4.12 7.31
N LYS A 42 0.31 4.85 8.40
CA LYS A 42 -0.64 5.05 9.50
C LYS A 42 -1.90 5.74 9.01
N TYR A 43 -1.77 6.77 8.19
CA TYR A 43 -2.91 7.49 7.61
C TYR A 43 -3.61 6.68 6.52
N SER A 44 -2.88 5.89 5.73
CA SER A 44 -3.44 4.98 4.73
C SER A 44 -4.34 3.94 5.39
N LEU A 45 -3.85 3.22 6.41
CA LEU A 45 -4.64 2.24 7.19
C LEU A 45 -5.86 2.86 7.88
N ARG A 46 -5.74 4.09 8.38
CA ARG A 46 -6.87 4.83 8.97
C ARG A 46 -7.90 5.22 7.91
N SER A 47 -7.46 5.61 6.71
CA SER A 47 -8.34 5.95 5.59
C SER A 47 -9.18 4.73 5.19
N LEU A 48 -8.56 3.54 5.14
CA LEU A 48 -9.24 2.28 4.85
C LEU A 48 -10.31 1.96 5.89
N THR A 49 -9.98 2.11 7.18
CA THR A 49 -10.95 1.91 8.27
C THR A 49 -12.12 2.88 8.19
N LYS A 50 -11.88 4.13 7.78
CA LYS A 50 -12.91 5.18 7.70
C LYS A 50 -13.79 5.06 6.46
N PHE A 51 -13.20 4.77 5.30
CA PHE A 51 -13.85 4.93 4.00
C PHE A 51 -14.17 3.60 3.31
N ALA A 52 -13.58 2.49 3.75
CA ALA A 52 -13.89 1.15 3.25
C ALA A 52 -14.15 0.16 4.41
N PRO A 53 -15.12 0.43 5.30
CA PRO A 53 -15.36 -0.39 6.50
C PRO A 53 -15.78 -1.84 6.19
N TRP A 54 -16.18 -2.12 4.95
CA TRP A 54 -16.54 -3.45 4.46
C TRP A 54 -15.33 -4.38 4.26
N ILE A 55 -14.11 -3.86 4.32
CA ILE A 55 -12.87 -4.64 4.28
C ILE A 55 -12.74 -5.45 5.58
N ARG A 56 -12.71 -6.77 5.44
CA ARG A 56 -12.76 -7.70 6.59
C ARG A 56 -11.39 -8.00 7.17
N LYS A 57 -10.38 -8.10 6.31
CA LYS A 57 -9.02 -8.46 6.66
C LYS A 57 -8.03 -7.62 5.86
N VAL A 58 -6.97 -7.18 6.53
CA VAL A 58 -5.86 -6.40 6.00
C VAL A 58 -4.60 -7.21 6.25
N TYR A 59 -3.91 -7.59 5.17
CA TYR A 59 -2.56 -8.13 5.26
C TYR A 59 -1.58 -6.97 5.09
N LEU A 60 -0.67 -6.78 6.06
CA LEU A 60 0.39 -5.79 6.00
C LEU A 60 1.70 -6.52 5.69
N VAL A 61 2.23 -6.34 4.48
CA VAL A 61 3.47 -7.00 4.03
C VAL A 61 4.68 -6.12 4.36
N THR A 62 5.67 -6.67 5.06
CA THR A 62 6.89 -5.97 5.51
C THR A 62 8.13 -6.86 5.40
N ASN A 63 9.32 -6.31 5.56
CA ASN A 63 10.56 -7.09 5.71
C ASN A 63 10.84 -7.42 7.19
N GLY A 64 9.80 -7.73 7.97
CA GLY A 64 9.89 -8.04 9.41
C GLY A 64 9.80 -6.83 10.34
N GLN A 65 9.68 -5.62 9.79
CA GLN A 65 9.51 -4.42 10.61
C GLN A 65 8.08 -4.28 11.13
N VAL A 66 7.95 -3.85 12.38
CA VAL A 66 6.66 -3.57 13.00
C VAL A 66 6.64 -2.12 13.49
N PRO A 67 5.78 -1.25 12.95
CA PRO A 67 5.63 0.10 13.45
C PRO A 67 5.15 0.10 14.91
N ASN A 68 5.76 0.92 15.77
CA ASN A 68 5.45 0.98 17.20
C ASN A 68 3.98 1.36 17.52
N TRP A 69 3.34 2.06 16.61
CA TRP A 69 1.95 2.51 16.72
C TRP A 69 0.94 1.45 16.25
N LEU A 70 1.42 0.35 15.65
CA LEU A 70 0.57 -0.68 15.06
C LEU A 70 0.03 -1.61 16.15
N ASN A 71 -1.30 -1.72 16.24
CA ASN A 71 -1.93 -2.65 17.16
C ASN A 71 -2.03 -4.06 16.54
N LEU A 72 -1.12 -4.95 16.91
CA LEU A 72 -1.10 -6.35 16.48
C LEU A 72 -2.22 -7.21 17.08
N THR A 73 -2.94 -6.74 18.11
CA THR A 73 -4.07 -7.49 18.67
C THR A 73 -5.36 -7.33 17.86
N ASN A 74 -5.35 -6.50 16.81
CA ASN A 74 -6.51 -6.29 15.95
C ASN A 74 -6.73 -7.53 15.05
N PRO A 75 -7.83 -8.28 15.20
CA PRO A 75 -8.07 -9.51 14.44
C PRO A 75 -8.26 -9.27 12.93
N ARG A 76 -8.51 -8.02 12.52
CA ARG A 76 -8.62 -7.65 11.10
C ARG A 76 -7.27 -7.40 10.44
N LEU A 77 -6.17 -7.37 11.20
CA LEU A 77 -4.83 -7.09 10.69
C LEU A 77 -3.95 -8.32 10.85
N THR A 78 -3.23 -8.70 9.79
CA THR A 78 -2.22 -9.75 9.83
C THR A 78 -0.94 -9.21 9.23
N LEU A 79 0.14 -9.23 10.00
CA LEU A 79 1.46 -8.91 9.48
C LEU A 79 2.01 -10.12 8.71
N ILE A 80 2.51 -9.89 7.51
CA ILE A 80 3.17 -10.90 6.68
C ILE A 80 4.57 -10.40 6.38
N THR A 81 5.56 -11.27 6.53
CA THR A 81 6.95 -10.96 6.21
C THR A 81 7.29 -11.31 4.76
N HIS A 82 8.30 -10.67 4.18
CA HIS A 82 8.85 -11.08 2.88
C HIS A 82 9.29 -12.55 2.89
N GLU A 83 9.84 -13.02 4.02
CA GLU A 83 10.20 -14.42 4.18
C GLU A 83 8.99 -15.36 4.06
N GLU A 84 7.78 -14.96 4.39
CA GLU A 84 6.61 -15.84 4.24
C GLU A 84 6.18 -16.02 2.78
N ILE A 85 6.48 -15.05 1.90
CA ILE A 85 5.97 -15.03 0.52
C ILE A 85 7.03 -15.28 -0.55
N PHE A 86 8.32 -15.10 -0.24
CA PHE A 86 9.43 -15.38 -1.18
C PHE A 86 9.86 -16.85 -1.11
N PRO A 87 9.75 -17.64 -2.21
CA PRO A 87 10.21 -19.02 -2.24
C PRO A 87 11.71 -19.15 -2.01
N ASN A 88 12.51 -18.29 -2.64
CA ASN A 88 13.95 -18.28 -2.50
C ASN A 88 14.41 -17.17 -1.55
N LYS A 89 14.96 -17.56 -0.40
CA LYS A 89 15.45 -16.60 0.62
C LYS A 89 16.69 -15.84 0.17
N SER A 90 17.43 -16.34 -0.82
CA SER A 90 18.59 -15.62 -1.35
C SER A 90 18.23 -14.33 -2.09
N HIS A 91 16.94 -14.11 -2.39
CA HIS A 91 16.44 -12.85 -2.97
C HIS A 91 16.14 -11.78 -1.92
N LEU A 92 16.29 -12.08 -0.64
CA LEU A 92 16.02 -11.18 0.48
C LEU A 92 17.32 -10.65 1.12
N PRO A 93 17.31 -9.45 1.73
CA PRO A 93 16.20 -8.50 1.74
C PRO A 93 16.04 -7.82 0.37
N THR A 94 14.78 -7.59 -0.03
CA THR A 94 14.46 -6.76 -1.19
C THR A 94 13.49 -5.67 -0.80
N PHE A 95 13.69 -4.51 -1.40
CA PHE A 95 12.82 -3.33 -1.26
C PHE A 95 12.32 -2.88 -2.64
N ASN A 96 12.45 -3.75 -3.64
CA ASN A 96 11.92 -3.52 -4.98
C ASN A 96 10.43 -3.87 -4.98
N ALA A 97 9.57 -2.84 -5.11
CA ALA A 97 8.13 -3.01 -5.07
C ALA A 97 7.61 -4.04 -6.10
N PRO A 98 7.96 -3.97 -7.41
CA PRO A 98 7.57 -5.02 -8.36
C PRO A 98 7.97 -6.44 -7.96
N ALA A 99 9.16 -6.61 -7.39
CA ALA A 99 9.60 -7.91 -6.90
C ALA A 99 8.72 -8.40 -5.73
N ILE A 100 8.33 -7.53 -4.81
CA ILE A 100 7.43 -7.88 -3.70
C ILE A 100 6.02 -8.16 -4.22
N GLU A 101 5.52 -7.32 -5.12
CA GLU A 101 4.17 -7.37 -5.69
C GLU A 101 3.89 -8.69 -6.42
N THR A 102 4.87 -9.17 -7.17
CA THR A 102 4.78 -10.47 -7.88
C THR A 102 4.71 -11.67 -6.93
N HIS A 103 4.98 -11.52 -5.63
CA HIS A 103 4.93 -12.60 -4.64
C HIS A 103 3.70 -12.58 -3.74
N LEU A 104 2.88 -11.52 -3.79
CA LEU A 104 1.72 -11.31 -2.91
C LEU A 104 0.67 -12.42 -2.97
N HIS A 105 0.47 -13.02 -4.14
CA HIS A 105 -0.48 -14.12 -4.33
C HIS A 105 -0.15 -15.37 -3.49
N ARG A 106 1.03 -15.43 -2.87
CA ARG A 106 1.46 -16.54 -2.00
C ARG A 106 1.09 -16.36 -0.53
N ILE A 107 0.47 -15.23 -0.16
CA ILE A 107 0.04 -14.98 1.21
C ILE A 107 -0.95 -16.07 1.67
N PRO A 108 -0.67 -16.77 2.78
CA PRO A 108 -1.57 -17.81 3.28
C PRO A 108 -2.94 -17.24 3.66
N GLY A 109 -4.00 -17.82 3.08
CA GLY A 109 -5.38 -17.41 3.33
C GLY A 109 -5.79 -16.12 2.63
N LEU A 110 -5.00 -15.62 1.68
CA LEU A 110 -5.41 -14.55 0.79
C LEU A 110 -6.55 -15.01 -0.13
N SER A 111 -7.57 -14.17 -0.26
CA SER A 111 -8.69 -14.44 -1.14
C SER A 111 -8.34 -14.30 -2.63
N ASP A 112 -9.05 -15.03 -3.50
CA ASP A 112 -8.87 -14.95 -4.96
C ASP A 112 -9.12 -13.55 -5.53
N HIS A 113 -9.92 -12.74 -4.84
CA HIS A 113 -10.10 -11.33 -5.14
C HIS A 113 -9.70 -10.51 -3.93
N PHE A 114 -8.69 -9.67 -4.12
CA PHE A 114 -8.19 -8.76 -3.11
C PHE A 114 -7.96 -7.38 -3.73
N LEU A 115 -7.98 -6.36 -2.89
CA LEU A 115 -7.53 -5.02 -3.26
C LEU A 115 -6.06 -4.85 -2.88
N TYR A 116 -5.26 -4.24 -3.74
CA TYR A 116 -3.88 -3.85 -3.44
C TYR A 116 -3.81 -2.34 -3.14
N PHE A 117 -3.17 -1.98 -2.04
CA PHE A 117 -2.90 -0.60 -1.64
C PHE A 117 -1.43 -0.47 -1.29
N ASN A 118 -0.76 0.53 -1.89
CA ASN A 118 0.54 0.98 -1.43
C ASN A 118 0.39 1.87 -0.17
N ASP A 119 1.50 2.16 0.51
CA ASP A 119 1.55 2.96 1.74
C ASP A 119 1.21 4.45 1.55
N ASP A 120 1.44 4.97 0.35
CA ASP A 120 1.12 6.33 -0.10
C ASP A 120 -0.27 6.47 -0.76
N VAL A 121 -1.10 5.42 -0.71
CA VAL A 121 -2.48 5.46 -1.23
C VAL A 121 -3.48 5.71 -0.11
N PHE A 122 -4.31 6.74 -0.29
CA PHE A 122 -5.31 7.15 0.69
C PHE A 122 -6.71 7.21 0.07
N LEU A 123 -7.69 6.68 0.79
CA LEU A 123 -9.10 6.95 0.49
C LEU A 123 -9.49 8.31 1.08
N THR A 124 -10.17 9.14 0.29
CA THR A 124 -10.64 10.47 0.73
C THR A 124 -12.15 10.57 0.83
N LYS A 125 -12.87 9.57 0.31
CA LYS A 125 -14.34 9.44 0.34
C LYS A 125 -14.73 7.98 0.51
N PRO A 126 -15.94 7.70 1.06
CA PRO A 126 -16.43 6.33 1.17
C PRO A 126 -16.43 5.62 -0.19
N VAL A 127 -15.97 4.37 -0.21
CA VAL A 127 -15.99 3.49 -1.38
C VAL A 127 -16.71 2.19 -1.06
N HIS A 128 -17.18 1.52 -2.09
CA HIS A 128 -17.89 0.26 -2.05
C HIS A 128 -17.23 -0.78 -2.96
N PRO A 129 -17.43 -2.09 -2.72
CA PRO A 129 -16.85 -3.13 -3.59
C PRO A 129 -17.19 -2.96 -5.08
N HIS A 130 -18.40 -2.46 -5.37
CA HIS A 130 -18.87 -2.21 -6.73
C HIS A 130 -18.12 -1.07 -7.46
N ASP A 131 -17.34 -0.27 -6.74
CA ASP A 131 -16.47 0.73 -7.35
C ASP A 131 -15.25 0.08 -8.02
N PHE A 132 -14.82 -1.10 -7.55
CA PHE A 132 -13.65 -1.81 -8.08
C PHE A 132 -14.02 -2.94 -9.05
N TYR A 133 -15.15 -3.61 -8.81
CA TYR A 133 -15.57 -4.76 -9.61
C TYR A 133 -17.09 -4.83 -9.74
N CYS A 134 -17.56 -5.12 -10.95
CA CYS A 134 -18.95 -5.43 -11.23
C CYS A 134 -19.04 -6.81 -11.92
N PRO A 135 -19.89 -7.74 -11.47
CA PRO A 135 -20.02 -9.06 -12.10
C PRO A 135 -20.35 -9.02 -13.59
N ALA A 136 -21.10 -8.00 -14.04
CA ALA A 136 -21.50 -7.87 -15.43
C ALA A 136 -20.41 -7.26 -16.33
N SER A 137 -19.55 -6.40 -15.79
CA SER A 137 -18.56 -5.64 -16.58
C SER A 137 -17.11 -5.90 -16.19
N GLY A 138 -16.86 -6.79 -15.23
CA GLY A 138 -15.53 -7.09 -14.70
C GLY A 138 -14.94 -5.97 -13.84
N TYR A 139 -13.62 -5.88 -13.86
CA TYR A 139 -12.84 -4.88 -13.12
C TYR A 139 -13.01 -3.48 -13.72
N ARG A 140 -13.14 -2.49 -12.85
CA ARG A 140 -13.18 -1.07 -13.24
C ARG A 140 -11.78 -0.50 -13.17
N ILE A 141 -11.27 -0.10 -14.33
CA ILE A 141 -9.95 0.54 -14.46
C ILE A 141 -10.15 2.04 -14.51
N TYR A 142 -9.58 2.74 -13.54
CA TYR A 142 -9.54 4.19 -13.51
C TYR A 142 -8.14 4.62 -13.93
N GLN A 143 -8.03 5.19 -15.12
CA GLN A 143 -6.79 5.83 -15.55
C GLN A 143 -6.66 7.20 -14.90
N SER A 144 -5.46 7.78 -14.97
CA SER A 144 -5.26 9.17 -14.56
C SER A 144 -6.27 10.07 -15.26
N TRP A 145 -6.82 11.05 -14.53
CA TRP A 145 -7.57 12.10 -15.18
C TRP A 145 -6.67 12.82 -16.20
N GLU A 146 -7.26 13.37 -17.25
CA GLU A 146 -6.52 14.26 -18.14
C GLU A 146 -6.00 15.43 -17.32
N VAL A 147 -4.67 15.57 -17.26
CA VAL A 147 -4.03 16.66 -16.52
C VAL A 147 -4.49 17.97 -17.19
N PRO A 148 -5.22 18.85 -16.47
CA PRO A 148 -5.63 20.12 -17.05
C PRO A 148 -4.40 20.92 -17.48
N ASN A 149 -4.54 21.69 -18.55
CA ASN A 149 -3.49 22.63 -18.94
C ASN A 149 -3.18 23.57 -17.76
N CYS A 150 -1.90 23.88 -17.59
CA CYS A 150 -1.45 24.87 -16.62
C CYS A 150 -2.08 26.26 -16.90
N ALA A 151 -2.02 27.16 -15.92
CA ALA A 151 -2.47 28.54 -16.11
C ALA A 151 -1.71 29.21 -17.28
N ALA A 152 -2.34 30.18 -17.94
CA ALA A 152 -1.72 30.88 -19.07
C ALA A 152 -0.37 31.50 -18.67
N GLY A 153 0.71 31.12 -19.36
CA GLY A 153 2.07 31.58 -19.07
C GLY A 153 2.91 30.65 -18.19
N CYS A 154 2.36 29.53 -17.70
CA CYS A 154 3.14 28.54 -16.95
C CYS A 154 3.88 27.56 -17.89
N PRO A 155 5.05 27.06 -17.49
CA PRO A 155 5.68 25.91 -18.14
C PRO A 155 4.78 24.67 -18.03
N HIS A 156 4.74 23.85 -19.08
CA HIS A 156 3.90 22.65 -19.20
C HIS A 156 4.13 21.58 -18.11
N ALA A 157 5.16 21.76 -17.28
CA ALA A 157 5.53 20.89 -16.17
C ALA A 157 4.90 21.27 -14.82
N TRP A 158 4.14 22.37 -14.73
CA TRP A 158 3.60 22.91 -13.47
C TRP A 158 2.09 22.66 -13.37
N VAL A 159 1.65 21.94 -12.34
CA VAL A 159 0.24 21.59 -12.13
C VAL A 159 -0.38 22.57 -11.14
N ALA A 160 -0.89 23.68 -11.66
CA ALA A 160 -1.83 24.58 -10.97
C ALA A 160 -1.50 24.96 -9.51
N ASP A 161 -0.23 25.18 -9.20
CA ASP A 161 0.18 25.86 -7.97
C ASP A 161 -0.42 27.27 -8.01
N ARG A 162 -1.37 27.57 -7.12
CA ARG A 162 -1.83 28.95 -6.88
C ARG A 162 -0.97 29.61 -5.82
#